data_AF-A0A7I8DH21-F1
#
_entry.id   AF-A0A7I8DH21-F1
#
_cell.length_a   1.000
_cell.length_b   1.000
_cell.length_c   1.000
_cell.angle_alpha   90.00
_cell.angle_beta   90.00
_cell.angle_gamma   90.00
#
_symmetry.space_group_name_H-M   'P 1'
#
loop_
_entity.id
_entity.type
_entity.pdbx_description
1 polymer ?
#
loop_
_entity_poly.entity_id
_entity_poly.type
_entity_poly.pdbx_seq_one_letter_code
_entity_poly.pdbx_strand_id
1 'polypeptide(L)'
;MLNFGDIVTFFSFGHTRKGWYTRRCIKAQKSGSFNIDEFREGEEWNQTMIGLLKKIVGDTNEREVKKLYKVVEIINHLEPSVAGLSNEQLAARTIEFKERLANGEPLDDLLPETYAVVRETAKRVLGKRHYDVQLLGGIVLHQGRIAEMRTGEGKTLVATLPSYLNALTGKGVHVITVNDYLARRDAEEMGQVHRFLGLQVGLNINGMEPAQKKTSVRL
;
A
#
# COMPACT_ATOMS: atom_id res chain seq x y z
N MET A 1 11.55 -10.31 -21.91
CA MET A 1 12.51 -10.56 -20.81
C MET A 1 11.75 -10.37 -19.50
N LEU A 2 11.84 -11.31 -18.57
CA LEU A 2 11.25 -11.16 -17.22
C LEU A 2 12.07 -10.09 -16.47
N ASN A 3 11.50 -8.91 -16.23
CA ASN A 3 12.14 -7.90 -15.38
C ASN A 3 12.03 -8.36 -13.92
N PHE A 4 13.13 -8.87 -13.38
CA PHE A 4 13.17 -9.51 -12.06
C PHE A 4 12.88 -8.53 -10.90
N GLY A 5 12.99 -7.22 -11.11
CA GLY A 5 12.77 -6.19 -10.08
C GLY A 5 11.33 -5.92 -9.68
N ASP A 6 10.35 -6.44 -10.44
CA ASP A 6 8.92 -6.16 -10.31
C ASP A 6 8.22 -7.17 -9.38
N ILE A 7 8.82 -7.46 -8.23
CA ILE A 7 8.38 -8.53 -7.33
C ILE A 7 7.86 -7.98 -5.99
N VAL A 8 6.69 -8.47 -5.58
CA VAL A 8 6.18 -8.31 -4.22
C VAL A 8 6.33 -9.65 -3.49
N THR A 9 7.17 -9.70 -2.47
CA THR A 9 7.46 -10.93 -1.73
C THR A 9 6.85 -10.89 -0.34
N PHE A 10 6.06 -11.91 -0.02
CA PHE A 10 5.49 -12.10 1.31
C PHE A 10 6.41 -12.95 2.18
N PHE A 11 6.72 -12.45 3.37
CA PHE A 11 7.65 -13.07 4.32
C PHE A 11 6.98 -13.40 5.64
N SER A 12 7.34 -14.53 6.22
CA SER A 12 7.13 -14.79 7.63
C SER A 12 8.30 -14.26 8.47
N PHE A 13 7.99 -13.57 9.57
CA PHE A 13 8.97 -12.95 10.48
C PHE A 13 10.05 -13.93 10.96
N GLY A 14 9.72 -15.23 11.12
CA GLY A 14 10.65 -16.28 11.54
C GLY A 14 11.86 -16.49 10.61
N HIS A 15 11.82 -15.98 9.38
CA HIS A 15 12.90 -16.12 8.40
C HIS A 15 13.97 -15.02 8.44
N THR A 16 13.75 -13.97 9.23
CA THR A 16 14.65 -12.83 9.26
C THR A 16 15.75 -13.04 10.30
N ARG A 17 17.04 -12.82 9.94
CA ARG A 17 18.10 -12.66 10.94
C ARG A 17 17.63 -11.55 11.89
N LYS A 18 17.28 -11.90 13.13
CA LYS A 18 16.58 -11.10 14.17
C LYS A 18 17.05 -9.65 14.37
N GLY A 19 18.16 -9.21 13.77
CA GLY A 19 18.73 -7.87 13.91
C GLY A 19 18.88 -7.03 12.64
N TRP A 20 18.65 -7.54 11.42
CA TRP A 20 18.94 -6.77 10.20
C TRP A 20 17.76 -5.89 9.75
N TYR A 21 16.54 -6.45 9.70
CA TYR A 21 15.33 -5.69 9.35
C TYR A 21 14.84 -4.81 10.50
N THR A 22 14.88 -5.30 11.74
CA THR A 22 14.55 -4.52 12.95
C THR A 22 15.33 -3.21 13.00
N ARG A 23 16.64 -3.21 12.72
CA ARG A 23 17.43 -1.95 12.70
C ARG A 23 17.04 -0.99 11.57
N ARG A 24 16.53 -1.48 10.44
CA ARG A 24 16.11 -0.65 9.29
C ARG A 24 14.67 -0.15 9.44
N CYS A 25 13.76 -1.00 9.92
CA CYS A 25 12.42 -0.63 10.35
C CYS A 25 12.45 0.39 11.50
N ILE A 26 13.30 0.19 12.52
CA ILE A 26 13.49 1.15 13.63
C ILE A 26 14.08 2.48 13.14
N LYS A 27 14.96 2.46 12.12
CA LYS A 27 15.46 3.70 11.50
C LYS A 27 14.39 4.44 10.70
N ALA A 28 13.46 3.72 10.06
CA ALA A 28 12.27 4.31 9.41
C ALA A 28 11.25 4.83 10.45
N GLN A 29 11.14 4.16 11.60
CA GLN A 29 10.26 4.50 12.73
C GLN A 29 10.51 5.87 13.38
N LYS A 30 11.55 6.61 12.97
CA LYS A 30 11.79 7.99 13.42
C LYS A 30 10.77 8.99 12.85
N SER A 31 9.99 8.62 11.84
CA SER A 31 8.79 9.36 11.41
C SER A 31 7.58 8.86 12.21
N GLY A 32 6.95 9.74 13.00
CA GLY A 32 5.95 9.39 14.02
C GLY A 32 4.76 8.51 13.57
N SER A 33 4.05 7.96 14.56
CA SER A 33 2.82 7.17 14.39
C SER A 33 1.63 8.05 14.03
N PHE A 34 0.78 7.56 13.12
CA PHE A 34 -0.42 8.27 12.68
C PHE A 34 -1.67 7.41 12.90
N ASN A 35 -2.61 7.93 13.69
CA ASN A 35 -3.87 7.25 14.01
C ASN A 35 -4.95 7.66 13.02
N ILE A 36 -5.45 6.69 12.24
CA ILE A 36 -6.42 6.93 11.17
C ILE A 36 -7.86 6.90 11.72
N ASP A 37 -8.08 6.31 12.89
CA ASP A 37 -9.42 6.11 13.48
C ASP A 37 -10.05 7.41 13.98
N GLU A 38 -9.26 8.46 14.22
CA GLU A 38 -9.78 9.76 14.68
C GLU A 38 -10.65 10.46 13.62
N PHE A 39 -10.64 9.98 12.37
CA PHE A 39 -11.30 10.64 11.24
C PHE A 39 -12.26 9.70 10.52
N ARG A 40 -13.44 9.46 11.13
CA ARG A 40 -14.54 8.71 10.51
C ARG A 40 -15.45 9.65 9.71
N GLU A 41 -15.70 9.31 8.45
CA GLU A 41 -16.71 9.99 7.61
C GLU A 41 -18.13 9.66 8.08
N GLY A 42 -18.92 10.71 8.30
CA GLY A 42 -20.36 10.66 8.55
C GLY A 42 -20.81 11.49 9.75
N GLU A 43 -21.34 12.68 9.45
CA GLU A 43 -22.26 13.52 10.25
C GLU A 43 -21.72 14.76 11.01
N GLU A 44 -21.99 15.91 10.36
CA GLU A 44 -22.20 17.31 10.78
C GLU A 44 -21.25 18.01 11.77
N TRP A 45 -20.55 19.02 11.23
CA TRP A 45 -19.83 20.06 11.96
C TRP A 45 -20.80 20.97 12.75
N ASN A 46 -21.31 20.52 13.90
CA ASN A 46 -21.85 21.45 14.90
C ASN A 46 -20.68 22.19 15.56
N GLN A 47 -20.32 23.33 14.96
CA GLN A 47 -19.12 24.13 15.21
C GLN A 47 -18.99 24.68 16.64
N THR A 48 -19.97 24.53 17.51
CA THR A 48 -20.04 25.36 18.72
C THR A 48 -19.30 24.76 19.91
N MET A 49 -19.23 23.43 20.07
CA MET A 49 -18.79 22.83 21.35
C MET A 49 -17.36 22.28 21.41
N ILE A 50 -16.63 22.32 20.28
CA ILE A 50 -15.22 21.92 20.18
C ILE A 50 -14.27 23.14 20.29
N GLY A 51 -14.81 24.36 20.22
CA GLY A 51 -14.03 25.59 20.04
C GLY A 51 -13.19 26.07 21.22
N LEU A 52 -13.45 25.60 22.45
CA LEU A 52 -12.76 26.11 23.64
C LEU A 52 -11.58 25.25 24.12
N LEU A 53 -11.61 23.93 23.88
CA LEU A 53 -10.57 23.01 24.36
C LEU A 53 -9.50 22.67 23.31
N LYS A 54 -9.81 22.71 22.00
CA LYS A 54 -8.85 22.43 20.91
C LYS A 54 -7.84 23.57 20.61
N LYS A 55 -8.02 24.75 21.19
CA LYS A 55 -7.15 25.92 20.89
C LYS A 55 -5.79 25.90 21.60
N ILE A 56 -5.59 25.05 22.62
CA ILE A 56 -4.40 25.08 23.49
C ILE A 56 -3.39 23.98 23.13
N VAL A 57 -3.83 22.88 22.51
CA VAL A 57 -2.96 21.80 22.02
C VAL A 57 -3.12 21.72 20.52
N GLY A 58 -2.28 22.46 19.78
CA GLY A 58 -2.38 22.58 18.33
C GLY A 58 -2.41 21.22 17.63
N ASP A 59 -3.52 20.95 16.95
CA ASP A 59 -3.79 19.67 16.29
C ASP A 59 -2.99 19.50 14.98
N THR A 60 -1.74 19.07 15.13
CA THR A 60 -0.83 18.84 14.00
C THR A 60 -1.29 17.65 13.16
N ASN A 61 -1.93 16.66 13.80
CA ASN A 61 -2.46 15.47 13.12
C ASN A 61 -3.66 15.83 12.23
N GLU A 62 -4.65 16.58 12.70
CA GLU A 62 -5.80 16.98 11.87
C GLU A 62 -5.39 17.73 10.60
N ARG A 63 -4.38 18.60 10.71
CA ARG A 63 -3.86 19.34 9.54
C ARG A 63 -3.18 18.42 8.55
N GLU A 64 -2.45 17.41 9.03
CA GLU A 64 -1.84 16.40 8.17
C GLU A 64 -2.89 15.50 7.52
N VAL A 65 -3.86 14.98 8.29
CA VAL A 65 -4.99 14.21 7.76
C VAL A 65 -5.66 14.96 6.63
N LYS A 66 -6.01 16.24 6.85
CA LYS A 66 -6.64 17.08 5.82
C LYS A 66 -5.79 17.24 4.56
N LYS A 67 -4.46 17.28 4.67
CA LYS A 67 -3.58 17.32 3.49
C LYS A 67 -3.60 16.00 2.72
N LEU A 68 -3.54 14.87 3.42
CA LEU A 68 -3.57 13.55 2.78
C LEU A 68 -4.93 13.25 2.16
N TYR A 69 -6.03 13.73 2.76
CA TYR A 69 -7.37 13.61 2.19
C TYR A 69 -7.52 14.29 0.83
N LYS A 70 -6.80 15.38 0.56
CA LYS A 70 -6.78 15.98 -0.78
C LYS A 70 -6.25 15.01 -1.84
N VAL A 71 -5.30 14.15 -1.47
CA VAL A 71 -4.79 13.10 -2.37
C VAL A 71 -5.84 12.00 -2.56
N VAL A 72 -6.56 11.65 -1.49
CA VAL A 72 -7.71 10.71 -1.56
C VAL A 72 -8.80 11.22 -2.50
N GLU A 73 -9.13 12.52 -2.43
CA GLU A 73 -10.08 13.16 -3.34
C GLU A 73 -9.62 13.04 -4.80
N ILE A 74 -8.34 13.28 -5.10
CA ILE A 74 -7.78 13.09 -6.44
C ILE A 74 -7.95 11.64 -6.89
N ILE A 75 -7.65 10.65 -6.04
CA ILE A 75 -7.83 9.23 -6.35
C ILE A 75 -9.30 8.92 -6.65
N ASN A 76 -10.23 9.44 -5.86
CA ASN A 76 -11.67 9.28 -6.05
C ASN A 76 -12.13 9.87 -7.39
N HIS A 77 -11.61 11.03 -7.79
CA HIS A 77 -11.92 11.65 -9.08
C HIS A 77 -11.42 10.85 -10.29
N LEU A 78 -10.36 10.06 -10.13
CA LEU A 78 -9.85 9.18 -11.18
C LEU A 78 -10.69 7.91 -11.35
N GLU A 79 -11.46 7.51 -10.34
CA GLU A 79 -12.21 6.24 -10.32
C GLU A 79 -13.12 6.03 -11.54
N PRO A 80 -13.94 7.00 -12.00
CA PRO A 80 -14.79 6.80 -13.19
C PRO A 80 -13.98 6.51 -14.45
N SER A 81 -12.83 7.18 -14.63
CA SER A 81 -11.97 6.97 -15.79
C SER A 81 -11.31 5.59 -15.77
N VAL A 82 -10.85 5.15 -14.60
CA VAL A 82 -10.21 3.83 -14.42
C VAL A 82 -11.24 2.71 -14.51
N ALA A 83 -12.45 2.90 -13.98
CA ALA A 83 -13.55 1.95 -14.08
C ALA A 83 -13.98 1.69 -15.52
N GLY A 84 -13.84 2.68 -16.42
CA GLY A 84 -14.11 2.54 -17.84
C GLY A 84 -13.08 1.72 -18.63
N LEU A 85 -11.92 1.39 -18.05
CA LEU A 85 -10.87 0.62 -18.72
C LEU A 85 -11.24 -0.86 -18.84
N SER A 86 -10.87 -1.50 -19.95
CA SER A 86 -10.88 -2.97 -20.06
C SER A 86 -9.84 -3.61 -19.12
N ASN A 87 -9.90 -4.92 -18.95
CA ASN A 87 -8.90 -5.63 -18.12
C ASN A 87 -7.50 -5.51 -18.72
N GLU A 88 -7.40 -5.56 -20.05
CA GLU A 88 -6.14 -5.43 -20.79
C GLU A 88 -5.58 -4.02 -20.65
N GLN A 89 -6.43 -3.00 -20.77
CA GLN A 89 -6.03 -1.60 -20.57
C GLN A 89 -5.58 -1.35 -19.12
N LEU A 90 -6.29 -1.91 -18.15
CA LEU A 90 -5.97 -1.78 -16.73
C LEU A 90 -4.61 -2.43 -16.40
N ALA A 91 -4.33 -3.62 -16.95
CA ALA A 91 -3.03 -4.28 -16.81
C ALA A 91 -1.91 -3.52 -17.56
N ALA A 92 -2.20 -2.92 -18.71
CA ALA A 92 -1.23 -2.14 -19.49
C ALA A 92 -0.77 -0.86 -18.76
N ARG A 93 -1.54 -0.32 -17.81
CA ARG A 93 -1.14 0.85 -17.00
C ARG A 93 0.19 0.63 -16.28
N THR A 94 0.51 -0.59 -15.88
CA THR A 94 1.81 -0.92 -15.27
C THR A 94 2.98 -0.58 -16.18
N ILE A 95 2.85 -0.81 -17.49
CA ILE A 95 3.91 -0.53 -18.47
C ILE A 95 4.11 0.99 -18.57
N GLU A 96 3.01 1.73 -18.74
CA GLU A 96 3.01 3.19 -18.81
C GLU A 96 3.65 3.83 -17.56
N PHE A 97 3.29 3.36 -16.36
CA PHE A 97 3.88 3.88 -15.12
C PHE A 97 5.39 3.61 -15.04
N LYS A 98 5.85 2.45 -15.49
CA LYS A 98 7.29 2.15 -15.53
C LYS A 98 8.04 3.00 -16.54
N GLU A 99 7.45 3.26 -17.70
CA GLU A 99 8.01 4.17 -18.70
C GLU A 99 8.12 5.59 -18.17
N ARG A 100 7.07 6.09 -17.50
CA ARG A 100 7.05 7.38 -16.82
C ARG A 100 8.15 7.50 -15.74
N LEU A 101 8.31 6.48 -14.90
CA LEU A 101 9.41 6.41 -13.92
C LEU A 101 10.79 6.40 -14.61
N ALA A 102 10.95 5.63 -15.69
CA ALA A 102 12.20 5.58 -16.44
C ALA A 102 12.53 6.94 -17.09
N ASN A 103 11.51 7.72 -17.44
CA ASN A 103 11.64 9.09 -17.95
C ASN A 103 11.84 10.15 -16.86
N GLY A 104 11.94 9.74 -15.58
CA GLY A 104 12.29 10.62 -14.47
C GLY A 104 11.12 11.23 -13.72
N GLU A 105 9.88 10.78 -13.95
CA GLU A 105 8.74 11.19 -13.14
C GLU A 105 8.93 10.72 -11.69
N PRO A 106 8.71 11.59 -10.68
CA PRO A 106 8.77 11.20 -9.28
C PRO A 106 7.76 10.11 -8.92
N LEU A 107 8.15 9.17 -8.06
CA LEU A 107 7.28 8.08 -7.62
C LEU A 107 6.01 8.59 -6.93
N ASP A 108 6.12 9.66 -6.13
CA ASP A 108 5.02 10.26 -5.38
C ASP A 108 3.96 10.86 -6.33
N ASP A 109 4.36 11.33 -7.52
CA ASP A 109 3.45 11.91 -8.51
C ASP A 109 2.58 10.84 -9.18
N LEU A 110 3.07 9.59 -9.23
CA LEU A 110 2.29 8.44 -9.72
C LEU A 110 1.31 7.89 -8.67
N LEU A 111 1.41 8.29 -7.42
CA LEU A 111 0.61 7.71 -6.34
C LEU A 111 -0.90 7.77 -6.61
N PRO A 112 -1.50 8.91 -7.02
CA PRO A 112 -2.95 8.96 -7.19
C PRO A 112 -3.46 8.01 -8.27
N GLU A 113 -2.79 7.99 -9.42
CA GLU A 113 -3.16 7.14 -10.56
C GLU A 113 -2.96 5.65 -10.26
N THR A 114 -1.84 5.30 -9.64
CA THR A 114 -1.55 3.91 -9.28
C THR A 114 -2.53 3.39 -8.23
N TYR A 115 -2.92 4.21 -7.25
CA TYR A 115 -3.87 3.82 -6.21
C TYR A 115 -5.29 3.64 -6.79
N ALA A 116 -5.70 4.46 -7.75
CA ALA A 116 -6.95 4.27 -8.49
C ALA A 116 -6.95 2.94 -9.26
N VAL A 117 -5.85 2.62 -9.96
CA VAL A 117 -5.67 1.36 -10.70
C VAL A 117 -5.71 0.14 -9.76
N VAL A 118 -5.01 0.18 -8.63
CA VAL A 118 -5.01 -0.91 -7.65
C VAL A 118 -6.39 -1.08 -7.01
N ARG A 119 -7.08 0.01 -6.68
CA ARG A 119 -8.45 -0.02 -6.15
C ARG A 119 -9.40 -0.72 -7.12
N GLU A 120 -9.41 -0.31 -8.38
CA GLU A 120 -10.28 -0.92 -9.40
C GLU A 120 -9.91 -2.39 -9.63
N THR A 121 -8.62 -2.72 -9.62
CA THR A 121 -8.17 -4.11 -9.73
C THR A 121 -8.65 -4.96 -8.56
N ALA A 122 -8.53 -4.48 -7.32
CA ALA A 122 -9.01 -5.18 -6.14
C ALA A 122 -10.53 -5.37 -6.17
N LYS A 123 -11.28 -4.38 -6.67
CA LYS A 123 -12.72 -4.49 -6.88
C LYS A 123 -13.07 -5.60 -7.88
N ARG A 124 -12.37 -5.66 -9.02
CA ARG A 124 -12.63 -6.68 -10.07
C ARG A 124 -12.22 -8.08 -9.65
N VAL A 125 -11.06 -8.22 -9.03
CA VAL A 125 -10.44 -9.53 -8.77
C VAL A 125 -10.88 -10.10 -7.42
N LEU A 126 -11.02 -9.27 -6.39
CA LEU A 126 -11.35 -9.70 -5.03
C LEU A 126 -12.77 -9.34 -4.61
N GLY A 127 -13.53 -8.58 -5.43
CA GLY A 127 -14.82 -8.04 -5.04
C GLY A 127 -14.74 -6.98 -3.93
N LYS A 128 -13.55 -6.42 -3.68
CA LYS A 128 -13.29 -5.50 -2.56
C LYS A 128 -12.78 -4.16 -3.09
N ARG A 129 -13.65 -3.14 -3.07
CA ARG A 129 -13.25 -1.75 -3.32
C ARG A 129 -12.62 -1.17 -2.06
N HIS A 130 -11.45 -0.53 -2.16
CA HIS A 130 -10.86 0.17 -1.02
C HIS A 130 -11.73 1.34 -0.54
N TYR A 131 -11.89 1.48 0.77
CA TYR A 131 -12.46 2.66 1.41
C TYR A 131 -11.45 3.82 1.44
N ASP A 132 -11.93 5.02 1.74
CA ASP A 132 -11.11 6.23 1.71
C ASP A 132 -10.09 6.24 2.86
N VAL A 133 -10.47 5.75 4.04
CA VAL A 133 -9.55 5.49 5.17
C VAL A 133 -8.47 4.47 4.82
N GLN A 134 -8.75 3.52 3.91
CA GLN A 134 -7.77 2.54 3.45
C GLN A 134 -6.78 3.15 2.46
N LEU A 135 -7.24 4.06 1.58
CA LEU A 135 -6.34 4.85 0.74
C LEU A 135 -5.42 5.73 1.58
N LEU A 136 -5.97 6.39 2.60
CA LEU A 136 -5.21 7.19 3.56
C LEU A 136 -4.13 6.34 4.24
N GLY A 137 -4.48 5.15 4.75
CA GLY A 137 -3.52 4.21 5.31
C GLY A 137 -2.43 3.81 4.32
N GLY A 138 -2.80 3.59 3.05
CA GLY A 138 -1.84 3.32 1.98
C GLY A 138 -0.86 4.47 1.76
N ILE A 139 -1.33 5.72 1.76
CA ILE A 139 -0.49 6.91 1.60
C ILE A 139 0.49 7.03 2.77
N VAL A 140 0.00 6.85 4.00
CA VAL A 140 0.82 6.89 5.23
C VAL A 140 1.93 5.83 5.19
N LEU A 141 1.61 4.60 4.77
CA LEU A 141 2.59 3.52 4.63
C LEU A 141 3.63 3.84 3.54
N HIS A 142 3.21 4.42 2.42
CA HIS A 142 4.13 4.82 1.35
C HIS A 142 5.13 5.89 1.83
N GLN A 143 4.67 6.84 2.67
CA GLN A 143 5.52 7.84 3.32
C GLN A 143 6.47 7.27 4.38
N GLY A 144 6.51 5.95 4.59
CA GLY A 144 7.37 5.29 5.57
C GLY A 144 6.90 5.42 7.02
N ARG A 145 5.66 5.87 7.22
CA ARG A 145 5.04 6.08 8.55
C ARG A 145 4.23 4.86 8.97
N ILE A 146 3.89 4.82 10.26
CA ILE A 146 3.00 3.78 10.80
C ILE A 146 1.55 4.22 10.62
N ALA A 147 0.79 3.44 9.84
CA ALA A 147 -0.66 3.54 9.74
C ALA A 147 -1.31 2.71 10.85
N GLU A 148 -1.80 3.35 11.91
CA GLU A 148 -2.61 2.68 12.92
C GLU A 148 -4.07 2.60 12.44
N MET A 149 -4.57 1.37 12.39
CA MET A 149 -5.90 1.01 11.90
C MET A 149 -6.46 -0.08 12.82
N ARG A 150 -7.77 -0.18 12.98
CA ARG A 150 -8.39 -1.23 13.80
C ARG A 150 -8.37 -2.59 13.10
N THR A 151 -8.57 -3.63 13.89
CA THR A 151 -8.84 -4.97 13.36
C THR A 151 -10.15 -4.94 12.57
N GLY A 152 -10.15 -5.53 11.38
CA GLY A 152 -11.33 -5.53 10.49
C GLY A 152 -11.32 -4.43 9.43
N GLU A 153 -10.47 -3.40 9.55
CA GLU A 153 -10.40 -2.30 8.57
C GLU A 153 -9.66 -2.65 7.29
N GLY A 154 -9.30 -3.92 7.10
CA GLY A 154 -8.70 -4.39 5.85
C GLY A 154 -7.22 -4.04 5.67
N LYS A 155 -6.41 -4.05 6.75
CA LYS A 155 -4.95 -3.84 6.70
C LYS A 155 -4.23 -4.63 5.59
N THR A 156 -4.65 -5.87 5.37
CA THR A 156 -4.09 -6.74 4.31
C THR A 156 -4.38 -6.18 2.91
N LEU A 157 -5.59 -5.67 2.68
CA LEU A 157 -5.97 -5.03 1.43
C LEU A 157 -5.28 -3.67 1.25
N VAL A 158 -5.09 -2.90 2.33
CA VAL A 158 -4.35 -1.63 2.30
C VAL A 158 -2.92 -1.84 1.82
N ALA A 159 -2.26 -2.93 2.22
CA ALA A 159 -0.88 -3.21 1.85
C ALA A 159 -0.67 -3.37 0.33
N THR A 160 -1.71 -3.68 -0.46
CA THR A 160 -1.58 -3.78 -1.93
C THR A 160 -1.24 -2.45 -2.59
N LEU A 161 -1.72 -1.34 -2.04
CA LEU A 161 -1.53 0.01 -2.58
C LEU A 161 -0.04 0.43 -2.56
N PRO A 162 0.63 0.56 -1.40
CA PRO A 162 2.03 0.97 -1.37
C PRO A 162 2.95 -0.13 -1.90
N SER A 163 2.58 -1.42 -1.80
CA SER A 163 3.43 -2.48 -2.34
C SER A 163 3.46 -2.48 -3.87
N TYR A 164 2.32 -2.23 -4.52
CA TYR A 164 2.28 -2.07 -5.98
C TYR A 164 3.11 -0.86 -6.43
N LEU A 165 2.83 0.33 -5.88
CA LEU A 165 3.52 1.57 -6.25
C LEU A 165 5.04 1.43 -6.11
N ASN A 166 5.52 0.98 -4.96
CA ASN A 166 6.96 0.85 -4.71
C ASN A 166 7.61 -0.26 -5.57
N ALA A 167 6.88 -1.31 -5.93
CA ALA A 167 7.41 -2.37 -6.79
C ALA A 167 7.70 -1.88 -8.21
N LEU A 168 7.03 -0.82 -8.69
CA LEU A 168 7.30 -0.22 -10.01
C LEU A 168 8.74 0.32 -10.14
N THR A 169 9.43 0.56 -9.03
CA THR A 169 10.83 1.00 -9.04
C THR A 169 11.83 -0.09 -9.43
N GLY A 170 11.37 -1.35 -9.60
CA GLY A 170 12.23 -2.47 -9.93
C GLY A 170 13.17 -2.91 -8.79
N LYS A 171 12.92 -2.46 -7.56
CA LYS A 171 13.72 -2.82 -6.36
C LYS A 171 13.04 -3.89 -5.51
N GLY A 172 11.86 -4.34 -5.94
CA GLY A 172 10.88 -5.15 -5.24
C GLY A 172 10.46 -4.67 -3.85
N VAL A 173 9.47 -5.36 -3.28
CA VAL A 173 8.84 -4.99 -2.00
C VAL A 173 8.67 -6.22 -1.13
N HIS A 174 9.02 -6.11 0.15
CA HIS A 174 8.81 -7.17 1.12
C HIS A 174 7.63 -6.84 2.04
N VAL A 175 6.58 -7.67 1.99
CA VAL A 175 5.44 -7.61 2.92
C VAL A 175 5.65 -8.64 4.00
N ILE A 176 5.83 -8.21 5.25
CA ILE A 176 6.20 -9.09 6.36
C ILE A 176 4.98 -9.36 7.24
N THR A 177 4.69 -10.64 7.49
CA THR A 177 3.63 -11.11 8.38
C THR A 177 4.23 -11.85 9.58
N VAL A 178 3.39 -12.10 10.59
CA VAL A 178 3.84 -12.73 11.85
C VAL A 178 4.07 -14.23 11.74
N ASN A 179 3.53 -14.91 10.72
CA ASN A 179 3.67 -16.35 10.55
C ASN A 179 3.50 -16.81 9.09
N ASP A 180 3.91 -18.06 8.82
CA ASP A 180 3.93 -18.66 7.50
C ASP A 180 2.53 -18.81 6.89
N TYR A 181 1.52 -19.05 7.71
CA TYR A 181 0.12 -19.16 7.25
C TYR A 181 -0.38 -17.83 6.69
N LEU A 182 -0.19 -16.73 7.41
CA LEU A 182 -0.59 -15.40 6.95
C LEU A 182 0.23 -14.96 5.74
N ALA A 183 1.54 -15.25 5.71
CA ALA A 183 2.36 -14.96 4.53
C ALA A 183 1.81 -15.67 3.28
N ARG A 184 1.46 -16.96 3.41
CA ARG A 184 0.91 -17.76 2.30
C ARG A 184 -0.45 -17.23 1.86
N ARG A 185 -1.38 -17.07 2.80
CA ARG A 185 -2.73 -16.57 2.52
C ARG A 185 -2.67 -15.21 1.82
N ASP A 186 -1.87 -14.29 2.34
CA ASP A 186 -1.78 -12.94 1.78
C ASP A 186 -1.12 -12.95 0.39
N ALA A 187 -0.12 -13.81 0.15
CA ALA A 187 0.49 -14.00 -1.18
C ALA A 187 -0.46 -14.65 -2.20
N GLU A 188 -1.35 -15.52 -1.74
CA GLU A 188 -2.37 -16.18 -2.56
C GLU A 188 -3.51 -15.20 -2.90
N GLU A 189 -4.08 -14.54 -1.89
CA GLU A 189 -5.20 -13.60 -2.04
C GLU A 189 -4.76 -12.25 -2.64
N MET A 190 -3.93 -11.49 -1.94
CA MET A 190 -3.52 -10.15 -2.39
C MET A 190 -2.64 -10.23 -3.64
N GLY A 191 -1.88 -11.31 -3.78
CA GLY A 191 -1.08 -11.55 -4.97
C GLY A 191 -1.91 -11.66 -6.26
N GLN A 192 -3.22 -11.91 -6.20
CA GLN A 192 -4.08 -11.85 -7.40
C GLN A 192 -4.12 -10.44 -8.00
N VAL A 193 -4.15 -9.40 -7.14
CA VAL A 193 -4.12 -8.00 -7.57
C VAL A 193 -2.78 -7.68 -8.25
N HIS A 194 -1.67 -8.06 -7.62
CA HIS A 194 -0.34 -7.82 -8.18
C HIS A 194 -0.11 -8.57 -9.50
N ARG A 195 -0.51 -9.85 -9.56
CA ARG A 195 -0.38 -10.67 -10.77
C ARG A 195 -1.26 -10.16 -11.91
N PHE A 196 -2.47 -9.69 -11.61
CA PHE A 196 -3.35 -9.06 -12.60
C PHE A 196 -2.67 -7.84 -13.24
N LEU A 197 -2.00 -7.03 -12.44
CA LEU A 197 -1.23 -5.87 -12.90
C LEU A 197 0.16 -6.22 -13.45
N GLY A 198 0.44 -7.50 -13.71
CA GLY A 198 1.68 -7.95 -14.34
C GLY A 198 2.92 -7.94 -13.44
N LEU A 199 2.75 -7.79 -12.12
CA LEU A 199 3.86 -7.97 -11.17
C LEU A 199 4.05 -9.44 -10.79
N GLN A 200 5.27 -9.79 -10.42
CA GLN A 200 5.56 -11.10 -9.84
C GLN A 200 5.26 -11.10 -8.36
N VAL A 201 4.85 -12.26 -7.83
CA VAL A 201 4.58 -12.45 -6.40
C VAL A 201 5.43 -13.59 -5.87
N GLY A 202 6.25 -13.29 -4.87
CA GLY A 202 7.08 -14.25 -4.16
C GLY A 202 6.48 -14.65 -2.81
N LEU A 203 6.79 -15.85 -2.35
CA LEU A 203 6.52 -16.31 -0.99
C LEU A 203 7.81 -16.82 -0.36
N ASN A 204 8.11 -16.39 0.87
CA ASN A 204 9.26 -16.86 1.62
C ASN A 204 8.85 -17.28 3.04
N ILE A 205 8.84 -18.60 3.27
CA ILE A 205 8.42 -19.26 4.50
C ILE A 205 9.42 -20.36 4.90
N ASN A 206 9.26 -20.91 6.10
CA ASN A 206 10.17 -21.93 6.61
C ASN A 206 10.03 -23.26 5.84
N GLY A 207 11.11 -24.04 5.79
CA GLY A 207 11.14 -25.34 5.10
C GLY A 207 11.23 -25.28 3.57
N MET A 208 11.29 -24.09 2.95
CA MET A 208 11.53 -23.99 1.50
C MET A 208 12.98 -24.32 1.10
N GLU A 209 13.13 -24.97 -0.05
CA GLU A 209 14.42 -25.28 -0.65
C GLU A 209 15.22 -24.00 -0.98
N PRO A 210 16.56 -23.99 -0.86
CA PRO A 210 17.38 -22.81 -1.11
C PRO A 210 17.16 -22.18 -2.50
N ALA A 211 16.92 -23.00 -3.52
CA ALA A 211 16.63 -22.53 -4.88
C ALA A 211 15.29 -21.78 -4.96
N GLN A 212 14.25 -22.29 -4.30
CA GLN A 212 12.92 -21.65 -4.27
C GLN A 212 12.96 -20.32 -3.53
N LYS A 213 13.71 -20.24 -2.42
CA LYS A 213 13.94 -18.98 -1.68
C LYS A 213 14.67 -17.95 -2.53
N LYS A 214 15.68 -18.36 -3.29
CA LYS A 214 16.43 -17.42 -4.14
C LYS A 214 15.53 -16.82 -5.23
N THR A 215 14.60 -17.60 -5.78
CA THR A 215 13.65 -17.12 -6.77
C THR A 215 12.60 -16.19 -6.16
N SER A 216 12.11 -16.46 -4.94
CA SER A 216 11.05 -15.66 -4.33
C SER A 216 11.49 -14.28 -3.84
N VAL A 217 12.79 -14.03 -3.72
CA VAL A 217 13.39 -12.75 -3.26
C VAL A 217 14.31 -12.15 -4.32
N ARG A 218 14.20 -12.57 -5.58
CA ARG A 218 15.09 -12.08 -6.64
C ARG A 218 14.65 -10.66 -7.03
N LEU A 219 15.20 -9.68 -6.30
CA LEU A 219 15.15 -8.25 -6.60
C LEU A 219 16.07 -7.91 -7.78
#